data_AF-A0A1V5ZNX7-F1
#
_entry.id   AF-A0A1V5ZNX7-F1
#
_cell.length_a   1.000
_cell.length_b   1.000
_cell.length_c   1.000
_cell.angle_alpha   90.00
_cell.angle_beta   90.00
_cell.angle_gamma   90.00
#
_symmetry.space_group_name_H-M   'P 1'
#
loop_
_entity.id
_entity.type
_entity.pdbx_description
1 polymer ?
#
loop_
_entity_poly.entity_id
_entity_poly.type
_entity_poly.pdbx_seq_one_letter_code
_entity_poly.pdbx_strand_id
1 'polypeptide(L)' 'MSHLTNKLKDNIKKYLKRKTRVNTKIKSHKPKYRLIINKSNLYISAQLVDQSGDIVASINDKKSA' A
#
# COMPACT_ATOMS: atom_id res chain seq x y z
N MET A 1 -22.12 27.18 21.00
CA MET A 1 -20.97 26.23 20.98
C MET A 1 -21.30 24.83 20.46
N SER A 2 -22.56 24.34 20.50
CA SER A 2 -22.89 22.96 20.07
C SER A 2 -22.94 22.75 18.55
N HIS A 3 -23.35 23.75 17.77
CA HIS A 3 -23.52 23.60 16.32
C HIS A 3 -22.18 23.36 15.59
N LEU A 4 -21.12 24.05 15.98
CA LEU A 4 -19.81 23.92 15.33
C LEU A 4 -19.17 22.55 15.63
N THR A 5 -19.27 22.10 16.88
CA THR A 5 -18.75 20.79 17.31
C THR A 5 -19.51 19.64 16.64
N ASN A 6 -20.82 19.77 16.44
CA ASN A 6 -21.62 18.79 15.68
C ASN A 6 -21.18 18.72 14.21
N LYS A 7 -20.96 19.87 13.56
CA LYS A 7 -20.49 19.93 12.16
C LYS A 7 -19.12 19.27 11.97
N LEU A 8 -18.20 19.45 12.92
CA LEU A 8 -16.89 18.78 12.92
C LEU A 8 -17.04 17.26 13.08
N LYS A 9 -17.89 16.80 14.00
CA LYS A 9 -18.20 15.37 14.18
C LYS A 9 -18.77 14.75 12.90
N ASP A 10 -19.66 15.46 12.20
CA ASP A 10 -20.24 14.98 10.94
C ASP A 10 -19.20 14.86 9.82
N ASN A 11 -18.26 15.81 9.72
CA ASN A 11 -17.18 15.74 8.76
C ASN A 11 -16.24 14.55 9.02
N ILE A 12 -15.89 14.33 10.29
CA ILE A 12 -15.11 13.16 10.70
C ILE A 12 -15.85 11.87 10.36
N LYS A 13 -17.14 11.79 10.65
CA LYS A 13 -17.98 10.61 10.35
C LYS A 13 -18.04 10.34 8.84
N LYS A 14 -18.20 11.37 8.01
CA LYS A 14 -18.15 11.24 6.54
C LYS A 14 -16.79 10.75 6.05
N TYR A 15 -15.71 11.32 6.58
CA TYR A 15 -14.35 10.90 6.27
C TYR A 15 -14.11 9.42 6.63
N LEU A 16 -14.48 9.02 7.85
CA LEU A 16 -14.31 7.65 8.33
C LEU A 16 -15.09 6.67 7.46
N LYS A 17 -16.36 6.97 7.12
CA LYS A 17 -17.15 6.14 6.20
C LYS A 17 -16.47 5.96 4.84
N ARG A 18 -15.95 7.05 4.26
CA ARG A 18 -15.21 7.00 2.98
C ARG A 18 -13.94 6.17 3.09
N LYS A 19 -13.15 6.37 4.16
CA LYS A 19 -11.92 5.62 4.43
C LYS A 19 -12.20 4.13 4.55
N THR A 20 -13.22 3.74 5.32
CA THR A 20 -13.61 2.34 5.45
C THR A 20 -14.03 1.76 4.10
N ARG A 21 -14.87 2.45 3.32
CA ARG A 21 -15.31 1.99 1.98
C ARG A 21 -14.14 1.79 1.01
N VAL A 22 -13.18 2.72 1.00
CA VAL A 22 -12.00 2.63 0.13
C VAL A 22 -11.09 1.49 0.59
N ASN A 23 -10.83 1.38 1.89
CA ASN A 23 -10.00 0.31 2.45
C ASN A 23 -10.61 -1.08 2.23
N THR A 24 -11.93 -1.23 2.36
CA THR A 24 -12.58 -2.52 2.09
C THR A 24 -12.46 -2.90 0.62
N LYS A 25 -12.61 -1.94 -0.31
CA LYS A 25 -12.40 -2.18 -1.75
C LYS A 25 -10.95 -2.54 -2.07
N ILE A 26 -9.98 -1.84 -1.48
CA ILE A 26 -8.56 -2.11 -1.68
C ILE A 26 -8.17 -3.48 -1.11
N LYS A 27 -8.68 -3.85 0.07
CA LYS A 27 -8.38 -5.14 0.71
C LYS A 27 -9.18 -6.32 0.12
N SER A 28 -10.31 -6.05 -0.54
CA SER A 28 -11.07 -7.08 -1.25
C SER A 28 -10.42 -7.47 -2.57
N HIS A 29 -9.76 -6.51 -3.24
CA HIS A 29 -8.69 -6.84 -4.16
C HIS A 29 -7.62 -7.54 -3.31
N LYS A 30 -7.48 -8.85 -3.47
CA LYS A 30 -6.38 -9.64 -2.90
C LYS A 30 -5.28 -9.66 -3.96
N PRO A 31 -4.51 -8.56 -4.14
CA PRO A 31 -3.48 -8.53 -5.18
C PRO A 31 -2.52 -9.68 -4.95
N LYS A 32 -2.30 -10.47 -6.00
CA LYS A 32 -1.37 -11.58 -5.97
C LYS A 32 0.01 -11.03 -6.26
N TYR A 33 0.69 -10.58 -5.22
CA TYR A 33 2.09 -10.20 -5.34
C TYR A 33 2.97 -11.44 -5.36
N ARG A 34 3.99 -11.41 -6.21
CA ARG A 34 5.08 -12.40 -6.23
C ARG A 34 6.37 -11.71 -5.81
N LEU A 35 7.08 -12.34 -4.88
CA LEU A 35 8.44 -11.94 -4.53
C LEU A 35 9.42 -12.72 -5.40
N ILE A 36 10.24 -12.01 -6.16
CA ILE A 36 11.31 -12.58 -6.98
C ILE A 36 12.63 -12.27 -6.27
N ILE A 37 13.39 -13.31 -5.94
CA ILE A 37 14.69 -13.18 -5.30
C ILE A 37 15.74 -13.70 -6.28
N ASN A 38 16.62 -12.81 -6.71
CA ASN A 38 17.74 -13.14 -7.59
C ASN A 38 19.03 -13.10 -6.77
N LYS A 39 19.63 -14.27 -6.61
CA LYS A 39 20.94 -14.44 -5.96
C LYS A 39 21.99 -14.63 -7.04
N SER A 40 22.94 -13.72 -7.09
CA SER A 40 24.18 -13.88 -7.85
C SER A 40 25.32 -14.24 -6.89
N ASN A 41 26.49 -14.56 -7.43
CA ASN A 41 27.65 -14.89 -6.61
C ASN A 41 28.15 -13.72 -5.74
N LEU A 42 27.80 -12.48 -6.11
CA LEU A 42 28.30 -11.26 -5.48
C LEU A 42 27.20 -10.46 -4.76
N TYR A 43 25.97 -10.50 -5.27
CA TYR A 43 24.87 -9.64 -4.83
C TYR A 43 23.53 -10.36 -4.84
N ILE A 44 22.62 -9.88 -4.00
CA ILE A 44 21.24 -10.33 -3.87
C ILE A 44 20.31 -9.15 -4.15
N SER A 45 19.39 -9.37 -5.08
CA SER A 45 18.30 -8.44 -5.36
C SER A 45 16.94 -9.10 -5.13
N ALA A 46 16.00 -8.33 -4.63
CA ALA A 46 14.62 -8.75 -4.46
C ALA A 46 13.66 -7.74 -5.09
N GLN A 47 12.66 -8.24 -5.80
CA GLN A 47 11.63 -7.44 -6.48
C GLN A 47 10.25 -7.96 -6.08
N LEU A 48 9.35 -7.05 -5.73
CA LEU A 48 7.93 -7.32 -5.52
C LEU A 48 7.19 -6.99 -6.82
N VAL A 49 6.58 -8.01 -7.42
CA VAL A 49 5.90 -7.89 -8.72
C VAL A 49 4.40 -8.12 -8.54
N ASP A 50 3.59 -7.26 -9.14
CA ASP A 50 2.14 -7.43 -9.19
C ASP A 50 1.70 -8.38 -10.32
N GLN A 51 0.44 -8.79 -10.31
CA GLN A 51 -0.15 -9.68 -11.31
C GLN A 51 -0.04 -9.13 -12.75
N SER A 52 0.00 -7.81 -12.91
CA SER A 52 0.20 -7.13 -14.19
C SER A 52 1.64 -7.22 -14.73
N GLY A 53 2.59 -7.70 -13.92
CA GLY A 53 4.01 -7.71 -14.24
C GLY A 53 4.77 -6.45 -13.82
N ASP A 54 4.08 -5.48 -13.22
CA ASP A 54 4.69 -4.23 -12.74
C ASP A 54 5.50 -4.44 -11.45
N ILE A 55 6.64 -3.77 -11.35
CA ILE A 55 7.50 -3.78 -10.15
C ILE A 55 6.97 -2.73 -9.17
N VAL A 56 6.49 -3.21 -8.02
CA VAL A 56 5.93 -2.36 -6.96
C VAL A 56 7.02 -1.89 -6.00
N ALA A 57 8.01 -2.74 -5.74
CA ALA A 57 9.15 -2.42 -4.89
C ALA A 57 10.37 -3.24 -5.30
N SER A 58 11.56 -2.68 -5.12
CA SER A 58 12.82 -3.37 -5.35
C SER A 58 13.85 -3.02 -4.28
N ILE A 59 14.63 -3.99 -3.86
CA ILE A 59 15.78 -3.81 -2.97
C ILE A 59 16.96 -4.60 -3.50
N ASN A 60 18.16 -4.07 -3.29
CA ASN A 60 19.42 -4.70 -3.68
C ASN A 60 20.42 -4.52 -2.54
N ASP A 61 21.22 -5.54 -2.27
CA ASP A 61 22.31 -5.47 -1.28
C ASP A 61 23.53 -4.72 -1.80
N LYS A 62 23.67 -4.60 -3.13
CA LYS A 62 24.63 -3.70 -3.77
C LYS A 62 24.21 -2.25 -3.52
N LYS A 63 24.51 -1.72 -2.34
CA LYS A 63 24.37 -0.29 -2.05
C LYS A 63 25.65 0.45 -2.43
N SER A 64 25.53 1.45 -3.28
CA SER A 64 26.34 2.67 -3.19
C SER A 64 25.59 3.83 -3.85
N ALA A 65 25.13 4.77 -3.02
CA ALA A 65 24.52 6.08 -3.30
C ALA A 65 23.17 6.13 -4.02
#